data_AF-A0A7C7EAY2-F1
#
_entry.id   AF-A0A7C7EAY2-F1
#
_cell.length_a   1.000
_cell.length_b   1.000
_cell.length_c   1.000
_cell.angle_alpha   90.00
_cell.angle_beta   90.00
_cell.angle_gamma   90.00
#
_symmetry.space_group_name_H-M   'P 1'
#
loop_
_entity.id
_entity.type
_entity.pdbx_description
1 polymer ?
#
loop_
_entity_poly.entity_id
_entity_poly.type
_entity_poly.pdbx_seq_one_letter_code
_entity_poly.pdbx_strand_id
1 'polypeptide(L)' 'TSTGMPVNPKIVKLDRPFVYAIIDNKTNLPIFIGTVMSIKN' A
#
# COMPACT_ATOMS: atom_id res chain seq x y z
N THR A 1 -1.34 4.36 36.57
CA THR A 1 -0.37 4.44 35.44
C THR A 1 -1.14 4.17 34.14
N SER A 2 -0.66 4.66 33.00
CA SER A 2 -1.25 4.56 31.64
C SER A 2 -2.17 5.71 31.20
N THR A 3 -1.59 6.90 31.02
CA THR A 3 -2.07 7.86 30.01
C THR A 3 -1.59 7.35 28.64
N GLY A 4 -2.50 6.85 27.82
CA GLY A 4 -2.20 6.37 26.48
C GLY A 4 -1.62 7.50 25.62
N MET A 5 -0.37 7.37 25.21
CA MET A 5 0.23 8.30 24.24
C MET A 5 -0.60 8.28 22.95
N PRO A 6 -0.96 9.44 22.37
CA PRO A 6 -1.58 9.48 21.05
C PRO A 6 -0.59 8.86 20.06
N VAL A 7 -0.97 7.71 19.50
CA VAL A 7 -0.19 7.07 18.44
C VAL A 7 -0.40 7.93 17.19
N ASN A 8 0.60 8.72 16.82
CA ASN A 8 0.58 9.39 15.53
C ASN A 8 0.48 8.31 14.45
N PRO A 9 -0.53 8.37 13.55
CA PRO A 9 -0.69 7.36 12.53
C PRO A 9 0.52 7.37 11.60
N LYS A 10 1.00 6.18 11.25
CA LYS A 10 2.06 6.05 10.25
C LYS A 10 1.49 6.37 8.87
N ILE A 11 2.01 7.41 8.23
CA ILE A 11 1.61 7.81 6.89
C ILE A 11 2.55 7.15 5.87
N VAL A 12 1.98 6.50 4.86
CA VAL A 12 2.71 5.92 3.72
C VAL A 12 2.31 6.67 2.47
N LYS A 13 3.28 7.27 1.79
CA LYS A 13 3.11 7.97 0.51
C LYS A 13 3.79 7.15 -0.59
N LEU A 14 3.07 6.91 -1.70
CA LEU A 14 3.57 6.20 -2.87
C LEU A 14 4.14 7.19 -3.89
N ASP A 15 5.19 7.91 -3.50
CA ASP A 15 5.81 9.02 -4.24
C ASP A 15 7.10 8.63 -4.99
N ARG A 16 7.39 7.34 -5.08
CA ARG A 16 8.55 6.74 -5.77
C ARG A 16 8.18 5.33 -6.27
N PRO A 17 9.01 4.65 -7.08
CA PRO A 17 8.65 3.36 -7.67
C PRO A 17 8.08 2.36 -6.66
N PHE A 18 6.94 1.75 -7.02
CA PHE A 18 6.23 0.81 -6.16
C PHE A 18 5.65 -0.37 -6.96
N VAL A 19 5.44 -1.48 -6.26
CA VAL A 19 4.76 -2.67 -6.77
C VAL A 19 3.29 -2.59 -6.38
N TYR A 20 2.38 -3.05 -7.26
CA TYR A 20 0.97 -3.22 -6.94
C TYR A 20 0.49 -4.61 -7.38
N ALA A 21 -0.52 -5.12 -6.67
CA ALA A 21 -1.21 -6.35 -7.01
C ALA A 21 -2.71 -6.17 -6.75
N ILE A 22 -3.53 -6.64 -7.68
CA ILE A 22 -4.98 -6.78 -7.51
C ILE A 22 -5.24 -8.28 -7.46
N ILE A 23 -5.78 -8.76 -6.34
CA ILE A 23 -5.91 -10.19 -6.02
C ILE A 23 -7.39 -10.51 -5.80
N ASP A 24 -7.88 -11.61 -6.38
CA ASP A 24 -9.16 -12.18 -5.98
C ASP A 24 -9.00 -12.91 -4.65
N ASN A 25 -9.65 -12.43 -3.60
CA ASN A 25 -9.53 -13.01 -2.26
C ASN A 25 -10.14 -14.43 -2.15
N LYS A 26 -11.06 -14.82 -3.04
CA LYS A 26 -11.67 -16.16 -2.98
C LYS A 26 -10.72 -17.24 -3.48
N THR A 27 -10.04 -16.97 -4.59
CA THR A 27 -9.10 -17.93 -5.21
C THR A 27 -7.64 -17.67 -4.82
N ASN A 28 -7.34 -16.51 -4.23
CA ASN A 28 -6.00 -15.98 -3.98
C ASN A 28 -5.15 -15.84 -5.25
N LEU A 29 -5.80 -15.74 -6.41
CA LEU A 29 -5.11 -15.56 -7.68
C LEU A 29 -4.91 -14.07 -7.98
N PRO A 30 -3.73 -13.67 -8.49
CA PRO A 30 -3.51 -12.31 -8.96
C PRO A 30 -4.28 -12.08 -10.25
N ILE A 31 -5.14 -11.07 -10.25
CA ILE A 31 -5.82 -10.57 -11.46
C ILE A 31 -4.86 -9.69 -12.24
N PHE A 32 -4.12 -8.83 -11.53
CA PHE A 32 -3.06 -7.98 -12.10
C PHE A 32 -1.90 -7.88 -11.11
N ILE A 33 -0.67 -7.91 -11.62
CA ILE A 33 0.56 -7.60 -10.90
C ILE A 33 1.38 -6.65 -11.76
N GLY A 34 1.94 -5.61 -11.17
CA GLY A 34 2.76 -4.67 -11.92
C GLY A 34 3.62 -3.78 -11.03
N THR A 35 4.36 -2.91 -11.70
CA THR A 35 5.17 -1.87 -11.08
C THR A 35 4.76 -0.52 -11.66
N VAL A 36 4.78 0.52 -10.82
CA VAL A 36 4.65 1.90 -11.25
C VAL A 36 6.01 2.55 -11.09
N MET A 37 6.69 2.84 -12.21
CA MET A 37 8.01 3.44 -12.20
C MET A 37 7.95 4.98 -12.19
N SER A 38 6.94 5.55 -12.84
CA SER A 38 6.69 6.98 -12.92
C SER A 38 5.22 7.20 -13.31
N ILE A 39 4.60 8.24 -12.75
CA ILE A 39 3.27 8.70 -13.15
C ILE A 39 3.48 10.00 -13.92
N LYS A 40 3.06 10.03 -15.18
CA LYS A 40 3.03 11.27 -15.97
C LYS A 40 1.66 11.91 -15.84
N ASN A 41 1.64 13.24 -15.73
CA ASN A 41 0.42 14.05 -15.76
C ASN A 41 -0.08 14.22 -17.19
#